data_AF-A0A210P7I9-F1
#
_entry.id   AF-A0A210P7I9-F1
#
_cell.length_a   1.000
_cell.length_b   1.000
_cell.length_c   1.000
_cell.angle_alpha   90.00
_cell.angle_beta   90.00
_cell.angle_gamma   90.00
#
_symmetry.space_group_name_H-M   'P 1'
#
loop_
_entity.id
_entity.type
_entity.pdbx_description
1 polymer ?
#
loop_
_entity_poly.entity_id
_entity_poly.type
_entity_poly.pdbx_seq_one_letter_code
_entity_poly.pdbx_strand_id
1 'polypeptide(L)' 'MNYIIGIGAIALGIWQLIVSKQYFDNMKKQSAPMIFSLIAVIFSMLFGAFAIVFGILRLFH' A
#
# COMPACT_ATOMS: atom_id res chain seq x y z
N MET A 1 22.81 4.25 -2.91
CA MET A 1 21.64 3.73 -3.67
C MET A 1 20.66 2.97 -2.78
N ASN A 2 21.12 2.02 -1.95
CA ASN A 2 20.26 1.25 -1.03
C ASN A 2 19.42 2.13 -0.09
N TYR A 3 20.01 3.16 0.52
CA TYR A 3 19.26 4.10 1.36
C TYR A 3 18.13 4.85 0.64
N ILE A 4 18.38 5.31 -0.59
CA ILE A 4 17.38 6.01 -1.40
C ILE A 4 16.24 5.06 -1.78
N ILE A 5 16.57 3.84 -2.19
CA ILE A 5 15.58 2.80 -2.54
C ILE A 5 14.78 2.38 -1.29
N GLY A 6 15.44 2.22 -0.14
CA GLY A 6 14.81 1.83 1.11
C GLY A 6 13.83 2.87 1.64
N ILE A 7 14.27 4.14 1.72
CA ILE A 7 13.40 5.26 2.12
C ILE A 7 12.27 5.44 1.11
N GLY A 8 12.54 5.34 -0.20
CA GLY A 8 11.53 5.43 -1.24
C GLY A 8 10.47 4.33 -1.13
N ALA A 9 10.87 3.09 -0.86
CA ALA A 9 9.96 1.96 -0.67
C ALA A 9 9.09 2.13 0.59
N ILE A 10 9.65 2.62 1.70
CA ILE A 10 8.88 2.94 2.91
C ILE A 10 7.87 4.05 2.62
N ALA A 11 8.29 5.13 1.96
CA ALA A 11 7.41 6.25 1.61
C ALA A 11 6.26 5.80 0.70
N LEU A 12 6.56 4.96 -0.32
CA LEU A 12 5.55 4.36 -1.19
C LEU A 12 4.59 3.45 -0.40
N GLY A 13 5.10 2.64 0.52
CA GLY A 13 4.26 1.78 1.35
C GLY A 13 3.31 2.57 2.27
N ILE A 14 3.80 3.65 2.89
CA ILE A 14 2.96 4.56 3.68
C ILE A 14 1.90 5.23 2.80
N TRP A 15 2.28 5.73 1.62
CA TRP A 15 1.35 6.32 0.66
C TRP A 15 0.27 5.31 0.23
N GLN A 16 0.65 4.06 -0.04
CA GLN A 16 -0.28 3.00 -0.39
C GLN A 16 -1.33 2.76 0.70
N LEU A 17 -0.95 2.80 1.99
CA LEU A 17 -1.89 2.67 3.10
C LEU A 17 -2.91 3.82 3.12
N ILE A 18 -2.47 5.05 2.85
CA ILE A 18 -3.35 6.23 2.77
C ILE A 18 -4.35 6.07 1.62
N VAL A 19 -3.86 5.69 0.43
CA VAL A 19 -4.71 5.47 -0.75
C VAL A 19 -5.69 4.32 -0.52
N SER A 20 -5.24 3.22 0.10
CA SER A 20 -6.10 2.07 0.42
C SER A 20 -7.25 2.47 1.35
N LYS A 21 -6.96 3.30 2.36
CA LYS A 21 -7.98 3.85 3.25
C LYS A 21 -8.98 4.74 2.50
N GLN A 22 -8.48 5.68 1.70
CA GLN A 22 -9.35 6.55 0.89
C GLN A 22 -10.23 5.75 -0.06
N TYR A 23 -9.70 4.70 -0.68
CA TYR A 23 -10.47 3.83 -1.56
C TYR A 23 -11.55 3.07 -0.77
N PHE A 24 -11.21 2.52 0.40
CA PHE A 24 -12.16 1.85 1.30
C PHE A 24 -13.31 2.75 1.73
N ASP A 25 -12.99 3.98 2.17
CA ASP A 25 -13.98 4.96 2.61
C ASP A 25 -14.94 5.35 1.47
N ASN A 26 -14.46 5.34 0.24
CA ASN A 26 -15.26 5.66 -0.95
C ASN A 26 -15.97 4.46 -1.59
N MET A 27 -15.76 3.22 -1.12
CA MET A 27 -16.40 2.03 -1.70
C MET A 27 -17.92 2.10 -1.69
N LYS A 28 -18.52 2.71 -0.66
CA LYS A 28 -19.99 2.86 -0.55
C LYS A 28 -20.59 3.72 -1.67
N LYS A 29 -19.78 4.52 -2.35
CA LYS A 29 -20.18 5.41 -3.45
C LYS A 29 -19.83 4.84 -4.84
N GLN A 30 -19.18 3.68 -4.90
CA GLN A 30 -18.79 3.05 -6.15
C GLN A 30 -19.92 2.16 -6.69
N SER A 31 -20.10 2.16 -8.01
CA SER A 31 -21.02 1.29 -8.73
C SER A 31 -20.51 -0.15 -8.87
N ALA A 32 -19.24 -0.39 -8.54
CA ALA A 32 -18.61 -1.70 -8.58
C ALA A 32 -19.14 -2.62 -7.46
N PRO A 33 -19.23 -3.95 -7.68
CA PRO A 33 -19.59 -4.88 -6.63
C PRO A 33 -18.61 -4.80 -5.45
N MET A 34 -19.14 -4.60 -4.25
CA MET A 34 -18.37 -4.34 -3.03
C MET A 34 -17.26 -5.39 -2.76
N ILE A 35 -17.50 -6.65 -3.13
CA ILE A 35 -16.54 -7.76 -3.01
C ILE A 35 -15.26 -7.49 -3.80
N PHE A 36 -15.38 -7.00 -5.05
CA PHE A 36 -14.19 -6.73 -5.87
C PHE A 36 -13.40 -5.54 -5.33
N SER A 37 -14.08 -4.49 -4.85
CA SER A 37 -13.43 -3.35 -4.22
C SER A 37 -12.70 -3.77 -2.93
N LEU A 38 -13.30 -4.64 -2.11
CA LEU A 38 -12.68 -5.22 -0.91
C LEU A 38 -11.41 -6.00 -1.22
N ILE A 39 -11.46 -6.88 -2.23
CA ILE A 39 -10.29 -7.63 -2.69
C ILE A 39 -9.17 -6.67 -3.11
N ALA A 40 -9.50 -5.64 -3.91
CA ALA A 40 -8.52 -4.64 -4.34
C ALA A 40 -7.84 -3.94 -3.16
N VAL A 41 -8.60 -3.60 -2.11
CA VAL A 41 -8.03 -2.98 -0.89
C VAL A 41 -7.15 -3.93 -0.10
N ILE A 42 -7.52 -5.20 0.01
CA ILE A 42 -6.68 -6.21 0.69
C ILE A 42 -5.33 -6.33 -0.04
N PHE A 43 -5.34 -6.51 -1.36
CA PHE A 43 -4.09 -6.59 -2.14
C PHE A 43 -3.28 -5.30 -2.07
N SER A 44 -3.96 -4.15 -2.09
CA SER A 44 -3.32 -2.84 -1.94
C SER A 44 -2.62 -2.70 -0.57
N MET A 45 -3.25 -3.14 0.52
CA MET A 45 -2.65 -3.13 1.86
C MET A 45 -1.49 -4.11 1.98
N LEU A 46 -1.61 -5.31 1.38
CA LEU A 46 -0.51 -6.29 1.33
C LEU A 46 0.71 -5.73 0.59
N PHE A 47 0.49 -5.05 -0.54
CA PHE A 47 1.55 -4.37 -1.27
C PHE A 47 2.21 -3.27 -0.43
N GLY A 48 1.42 -2.46 0.27
CA GLY A 48 1.94 -1.43 1.18
C GLY A 48 2.81 -2.02 2.29
N ALA A 49 2.36 -3.10 2.94
CA ALA A 49 3.12 -3.80 3.96
C ALA A 49 4.42 -4.39 3.40
N PHE A 50 4.36 -5.03 2.22
CA PHE A 50 5.53 -5.57 1.54
C PHE A 50 6.56 -4.49 1.21
N ALA A 51 6.12 -3.33 0.69
CA ALA A 51 7.00 -2.21 0.36
C ALA A 51 7.71 -1.65 1.61
N ILE A 52 7.02 -1.57 2.75
CA ILE A 52 7.62 -1.16 4.02
C ILE A 52 8.67 -2.17 4.48
N VAL A 53 8.33 -3.47 4.50
CA VAL A 53 9.26 -4.53 4.91
C VAL A 53 10.49 -4.57 4.01
N PHE A 54 10.29 -4.52 2.69
CA PHE A 54 11.36 -4.45 1.70
C PHE A 54 12.25 -3.22 1.92
N GLY A 55 11.63 -2.06 2.14
CA GLY A 55 12.34 -0.82 2.38
C GLY A 55 13.19 -0.86 3.65
N ILE A 56 12.67 -1.44 4.73
CA ILE A 56 13.42 -1.69 5.97
C ILE A 56 14.59 -2.63 5.70
N LEU A 57 14.34 -3.79 5.09
CA LEU A 57 15.39 -4.77 4.80
C LEU A 57 16.52 -4.16 3.95
N ARG A 58 16.19 -3.29 2.99
CA ARG A 58 17.14 -2.62 2.12
C ARG A 58 17.92 -1.48 2.78
N LEU A 59 17.44 -0.97 3.92
CA LEU A 59 18.20 0.00 4.73
C LEU A 59 19.28 -0.69 5.58
N PHE A 60 19.08 -1.96 5.93
CA PHE A 60 19.97 -2.71 6.82
C PHE A 60 20.83 -3.76 6.10
N HIS A 61 20.56 -4.06 4.82
CA HIS A 61 21.37 -4.92 3.94
C HIS A 61 21.76 -4.20 2.65
#